data_AF-A0A0P7UQG0-F1
#
_entry.id   AF-A0A0P7UQG0-F1
#
_cell.length_a   1.000
_cell.length_b   1.000
_cell.length_c   1.000
_cell.angle_alpha   90.00
_cell.angle_beta   90.00
_cell.angle_gamma   90.00
#
_symmetry.space_group_name_H-M   'P 1'
#
loop_
_entity.id
_entity.type
_entity.pdbx_description
1 polymer ?
#
loop_
_entity_poly.entity_id
_entity_poly.type
_entity_poly.pdbx_seq_one_letter_code
_entity_poly.pdbx_strand_id
1 'polypeptide(L)'
;MITMLVLLALIFLLHIATITLLLAATINNGWWVTDTMSTDVWARWVYQNNAWNYTSLPTSYPQGLCIMIAASIYTDIFHKNEQGSYGPSFILAWISFALSFISSVVYFVLRKKTA
;
A
#
# COMPACT_ATOMS: atom_id res chain seq x y z
N MET A 1 17.07 25.58 -18.58
CA MET A 1 18.09 24.60 -18.14
C MET A 1 17.89 24.22 -16.67
N ILE A 2 17.94 25.18 -15.73
CA ILE A 2 17.78 24.94 -14.28
C ILE A 2 16.41 24.31 -13.92
N THR A 3 15.33 24.77 -14.54
CA THR A 3 13.96 24.25 -14.31
C THR A 3 13.78 22.78 -14.67
N MET A 4 14.53 22.25 -15.65
CA MET A 4 14.42 20.84 -16.04
C MET A 4 15.20 19.91 -15.09
N LEU A 5 16.33 20.38 -14.55
CA LEU A 5 17.10 19.65 -13.55
C LEU A 5 16.34 19.51 -12.23
N VAL A 6 15.67 20.59 -11.79
CA VAL A 6 14.85 20.59 -10.56
C VAL A 6 13.68 19.60 -10.67
N LEU A 7 12.98 19.57 -11.81
CA LEU A 7 11.88 18.63 -12.03
C LEU A 7 12.36 17.17 -12.06
N LEU A 8 13.52 16.90 -12.65
CA LEU A 8 14.11 15.56 -12.67
C LEU A 8 14.50 15.09 -11.25
N ALA A 9 15.14 15.97 -10.46
CA ALA A 9 15.46 15.68 -9.07
C ALA A 9 14.21 15.42 -8.23
N LEU A 10 13.13 16.18 -8.45
CA LEU A 10 11.84 15.96 -7.78
C LEU A 10 11.26 14.59 -8.13
N ILE A 11 11.23 14.20 -9.41
CA ILE A 11 10.74 12.88 -9.84
C ILE A 11 11.54 11.76 -9.17
N PHE A 12 12.87 11.90 -9.09
CA PHE A 12 13.74 10.91 -8.47
C PHE A 12 13.43 10.74 -6.97
N LEU A 13 13.33 11.85 -6.23
CA LEU A 13 12.98 11.82 -4.81
C LEU A 13 11.55 11.27 -4.58
N LEU A 14 10.62 11.63 -5.46
CA LEU A 14 9.25 11.13 -5.41
C LEU A 14 9.18 9.62 -5.62
N HIS A 15 9.99 9.06 -6.53
CA HIS A 15 10.09 7.60 -6.70
C HIS A 15 10.66 6.91 -5.45
N ILE A 16 11.71 7.47 -4.84
CA ILE A 16 12.26 6.90 -3.59
C ILE A 16 11.18 6.89 -2.51
N ALA A 17 10.45 7.99 -2.33
CA ALA A 17 9.35 8.06 -1.37
C ALA A 17 8.23 7.04 -1.68
N THR A 18 7.83 6.92 -2.95
CA THR A 18 6.85 5.92 -3.38
C THR A 18 7.30 4.50 -3.02
N ILE A 19 8.56 4.15 -3.28
CA ILE A 19 9.13 2.82 -3.01
C ILE A 19 9.18 2.55 -1.51
N THR A 20 9.62 3.51 -0.69
CA THR A 20 9.70 3.32 0.77
C THR A 20 8.31 3.18 1.40
N LEU A 21 7.32 3.96 0.95
CA LEU A 21 5.94 3.82 1.43
C LEU A 21 5.31 2.48 0.99
N LEU A 22 5.61 2.04 -0.23
CA LEU A 22 5.11 0.76 -0.75
C LEU A 22 5.72 -0.41 0.03
N LEU A 23 7.02 -0.33 0.37
CA LEU A 23 7.70 -1.32 1.19
C LEU A 23 7.18 -1.32 2.64
N ALA A 24 6.90 -0.15 3.21
CA ALA A 24 6.28 -0.06 4.53
C ALA A 24 4.88 -0.71 4.54
N ALA A 25 4.11 -0.51 3.46
CA ALA A 25 2.81 -1.14 3.31
C ALA A 25 2.92 -2.67 3.19
N THR A 26 3.95 -3.25 2.55
CA THR A 26 4.05 -4.71 2.42
C THR A 26 4.52 -5.44 3.67
N ILE A 27 5.36 -4.81 4.49
CA ILE A 27 5.99 -5.48 5.63
C ILE A 27 5.09 -5.41 6.87
N ASN A 28 4.33 -4.33 7.05
CA ASN A 28 3.61 -4.09 8.29
C ASN A 28 2.23 -4.77 8.32
N ASN A 29 1.92 -5.46 9.42
CA ASN A 29 0.71 -6.26 9.68
C ASN A 29 -0.56 -5.48 9.98
N GLY A 30 -0.64 -4.23 9.51
CA GLY A 30 -1.74 -3.30 9.74
C GLY A 30 -2.49 -2.94 8.46
N TRP A 31 -2.92 -3.91 7.66
CA TRP A 31 -3.85 -3.66 6.55
C TRP A 31 -5.30 -3.59 7.04
N TRP A 32 -5.70 -4.56 7.85
CA TRP A 32 -6.99 -4.60 8.51
C TRP A 32 -6.81 -5.02 9.96
N VAL A 33 -7.41 -4.28 10.89
CA VAL A 33 -7.22 -4.46 12.33
C VAL A 33 -8.56 -4.51 13.03
N THR A 34 -8.73 -5.48 13.91
CA THR A 34 -9.83 -5.62 14.87
C THR A 34 -9.25 -5.85 16.27
N ASP A 35 -10.11 -5.90 17.29
CA ASP A 35 -9.69 -6.12 18.68
C ASP A 35 -8.95 -7.45 18.88
N THR A 36 -9.23 -8.44 18.03
CA THR A 36 -8.68 -9.80 18.16
C THR A 36 -7.89 -10.25 16.93
N MET A 37 -7.74 -9.43 15.89
CA MET A 37 -6.98 -9.82 14.71
C MET A 37 -6.30 -8.64 14.02
N SER A 38 -5.13 -8.90 13.44
CA SER A 38 -4.41 -7.93 12.61
C SER A 38 -3.89 -8.64 11.38
N THR A 39 -4.21 -8.11 10.20
CA THR A 39 -3.95 -8.79 8.92
C THR A 39 -2.99 -7.98 8.05
N ASP A 40 -2.05 -8.64 7.38
CA ASP A 40 -1.24 -8.13 6.27
C ASP A 40 -1.60 -8.81 4.93
N VAL A 41 -0.85 -8.44 3.88
CA VAL A 41 -0.96 -9.02 2.54
C VAL A 41 -0.56 -10.50 2.49
N TRP A 42 0.18 -11.02 3.47
CA TRP A 42 0.77 -12.37 3.42
C TRP A 42 0.09 -13.34 4.38
N ALA A 43 -0.34 -12.85 5.54
CA ALA A 43 -0.80 -13.61 6.68
C ALA A 43 -1.66 -12.75 7.64
N ARG A 44 -2.12 -13.39 8.71
CA ARG A 44 -2.82 -12.71 9.80
C ARG A 44 -2.29 -13.14 11.15
N TRP A 45 -2.41 -12.23 12.10
CA TRP A 45 -2.28 -12.49 13.52
C TRP A 45 -3.68 -12.57 14.12
N VAL A 46 -3.96 -13.65 14.84
CA VAL A 46 -5.23 -13.84 15.55
C VAL A 46 -4.96 -14.07 17.03
N TYR A 47 -5.64 -13.31 17.87
CA TYR A 47 -5.59 -13.46 19.32
C TYR A 47 -6.48 -14.63 19.75
N GLN A 48 -5.86 -15.72 20.21
CA GLN A 48 -6.53 -16.94 20.64
C GLN A 48 -5.82 -17.50 21.87
N ASN A 49 -6.57 -18.06 22.82
CA ASN A 49 -6.01 -18.67 24.04
C ASN A 49 -5.03 -17.74 24.78
N ASN A 50 -5.39 -16.46 24.91
CA ASN A 50 -4.57 -15.43 25.56
C ASN A 50 -3.21 -15.12 24.89
N ALA A 51 -2.99 -15.58 23.66
CA ALA A 51 -1.75 -15.39 22.90
C ALA A 51 -2.02 -14.98 21.44
N TRP A 52 -1.07 -14.25 20.85
CA TRP A 52 -1.09 -13.91 19.43
C TRP A 52 -0.51 -15.06 18.60
N ASN A 53 -1.31 -15.62 17.69
CA ASN A 53 -0.92 -16.72 16.83
C ASN A 53 -0.81 -16.24 15.38
N TYR A 54 0.30 -16.53 14.73
CA TYR A 54 0.51 -16.27 13.31
C TYR A 54 -0.14 -17.38 12.49
N THR A 55 -1.06 -17.01 11.60
CA THR A 55 -1.78 -17.95 10.75
C THR A 55 -1.78 -17.44 9.31
N SER A 56 -1.78 -18.37 8.35
CA SER A 56 -1.89 -17.99 6.94
C SER A 56 -3.26 -17.36 6.66
N LEU A 57 -3.31 -16.54 5.61
CA LEU A 57 -4.58 -16.06 5.08
C LEU A 57 -5.47 -17.25 4.69
N PRO A 58 -6.77 -17.26 5.05
CA PRO A 58 -7.70 -18.30 4.63
C PRO A 58 -7.75 -18.40 3.11
N THR A 59 -8.11 -19.58 2.60
CA THR A 59 -8.14 -19.88 1.16
C THR A 59 -9.11 -18.99 0.36
N SER A 60 -10.06 -18.33 1.02
CA SER A 60 -10.96 -17.34 0.42
C SER A 60 -10.29 -15.99 0.14
N TYR A 61 -9.12 -15.73 0.73
CA TYR A 61 -8.38 -14.49 0.53
C TYR A 61 -7.36 -14.66 -0.58
N PRO A 62 -7.18 -13.64 -1.42
CA PRO A 62 -6.19 -13.73 -2.48
C PRO A 62 -4.77 -13.70 -1.91
N GLN A 63 -3.92 -14.60 -2.39
CA GLN A 63 -2.51 -14.71 -2.01
C GLN A 63 -1.63 -14.36 -3.22
N GLY A 64 -0.48 -13.71 -2.98
CA GLY A 64 0.51 -13.44 -4.04
C GLY A 64 0.08 -12.43 -5.11
N LEU A 65 -0.92 -11.59 -4.83
CA LEU A 65 -1.29 -10.49 -5.71
C LEU A 65 -0.33 -9.31 -5.61
N CYS A 66 -0.29 -8.48 -6.65
CA CYS A 66 0.36 -7.19 -6.52
C CYS A 66 -0.39 -6.31 -5.51
N ILE A 67 0.33 -5.40 -4.85
CA ILE A 67 -0.17 -4.59 -3.74
C ILE A 67 -1.44 -3.81 -4.10
N MET A 68 -1.55 -3.32 -5.33
CA MET A 68 -2.71 -2.54 -5.76
C MET A 68 -3.98 -3.40 -5.95
N ILE A 69 -3.83 -4.63 -6.43
CA ILE A 69 -4.95 -5.55 -6.55
C ILE A 69 -5.36 -6.01 -5.13
N ALA A 70 -4.37 -6.28 -4.26
CA ALA A 70 -4.64 -6.58 -2.85
C ALA A 70 -5.44 -5.44 -2.18
N ALA A 71 -5.01 -4.18 -2.33
CA ALA A 71 -5.73 -3.02 -1.79
C ALA A 71 -7.16 -2.89 -2.31
N SER A 72 -7.38 -3.10 -3.61
CA SER A 72 -8.71 -3.00 -4.22
C SER A 72 -9.65 -4.13 -3.76
N ILE A 73 -9.12 -5.33 -3.53
CA ILE A 73 -9.93 -6.44 -3.02
C ILE A 73 -10.23 -6.24 -1.52
N TYR A 74 -9.25 -5.74 -0.74
CA TYR A 74 -9.43 -5.43 0.68
C TYR A 74 -10.56 -4.42 0.91
N THR A 75 -10.76 -3.47 -0.02
CA THR A 75 -11.90 -2.55 0.07
C THR A 75 -13.26 -3.22 -0.03
N ASP A 76 -13.39 -4.29 -0.81
CA ASP A 76 -14.67 -4.97 -1.03
C ASP A 76 -14.95 -6.04 0.05
N ILE A 77 -13.91 -6.76 0.49
CA ILE A 77 -14.08 -7.93 1.36
C ILE A 77 -14.35 -7.54 2.82
N PHE A 78 -13.55 -6.64 3.40
CA PHE A 78 -13.50 -6.48 4.86
C PHE A 78 -14.65 -5.65 5.46
N HIS A 79 -15.38 -4.88 4.64
CA HIS A 79 -16.54 -4.13 5.11
C HIS A 79 -17.81 -4.95 5.33
N LYS A 80 -17.87 -6.18 4.78
CA LYS A 80 -19.15 -6.89 4.65
C LYS A 80 -19.57 -7.66 5.90
N ASN A 81 -18.61 -8.20 6.67
CA ASN A 81 -18.91 -9.19 7.71
C ASN A 81 -18.13 -9.04 9.02
N GLU A 82 -17.19 -8.08 9.12
CA GLU A 82 -16.31 -7.95 10.28
C GLU A 82 -16.27 -6.50 10.77
N GLN A 83 -16.45 -6.28 12.07
CA GLN A 83 -16.25 -4.97 12.68
C GLN A 83 -14.76 -4.75 12.88
N GLY A 84 -14.16 -3.98 11.97
CA GLY A 84 -12.75 -3.63 11.98
C GLY A 84 -12.49 -2.30 11.32
N SER A 85 -11.23 -1.89 11.34
CA SER A 85 -10.79 -0.64 10.72
C SER A 85 -9.63 -0.90 9.77
N TYR A 86 -9.56 -0.08 8.74
CA TYR A 86 -8.37 -0.01 7.89
C TYR A 86 -7.18 0.43 8.72
N GLY A 87 -6.12 -0.37 8.66
CA GLY A 87 -4.88 -0.01 9.32
C GLY A 87 -4.03 0.93 8.47
N PRO A 88 -2.89 1.40 9.02
CA PRO A 88 -2.03 2.37 8.37
C PRO A 88 -1.43 1.85 7.06
N SER A 89 -1.10 0.56 6.95
CA SER A 89 -0.49 -0.03 5.74
C SER A 89 -1.41 0.10 4.53
N PHE A 90 -2.71 -0.04 4.73
CA PHE A 90 -3.71 0.13 3.67
C PHE A 90 -3.72 1.57 3.13
N ILE A 91 -3.65 2.56 4.03
CA ILE A 91 -3.61 3.98 3.66
C ILE A 91 -2.31 4.31 2.92
N LEU A 92 -1.18 3.78 3.40
CA LEU A 92 0.13 3.97 2.78
C LEU A 92 0.17 3.45 1.33
N ALA A 93 -0.50 2.32 1.04
CA ALA A 93 -0.60 1.79 -0.32
C ALA A 93 -1.30 2.77 -1.28
N TRP A 94 -2.41 3.38 -0.85
CA TRP A 94 -3.12 4.38 -1.65
C TRP A 94 -2.33 5.68 -1.82
N ILE A 95 -1.62 6.12 -0.78
CA ILE A 95 -0.72 7.29 -0.88
C ILE A 95 0.39 7.02 -1.89
N SER A 96 1.03 5.85 -1.84
CA SER A 96 2.08 5.45 -2.79
C SER A 96 1.55 5.43 -4.25
N PHE A 97 0.32 4.95 -4.46
CA PHE A 97 -0.32 4.99 -5.76
C PHE A 97 -0.54 6.43 -6.26
N ALA A 98 -1.05 7.33 -5.42
CA ALA A 98 -1.26 8.73 -5.78
C ALA A 98 0.07 9.44 -6.12
N LEU A 99 1.13 9.20 -5.35
CA LEU A 99 2.47 9.75 -5.63
C LEU A 99 3.03 9.24 -6.96
N SER A 100 2.79 7.97 -7.30
CA SER A 100 3.18 7.39 -8.61
C SER A 100 2.47 8.07 -9.77
N PHE A 101 1.19 8.41 -9.59
CA PHE A 101 0.43 9.14 -10.60
C PHE A 101 0.96 10.58 -10.78
N ILE A 102 1.21 11.29 -9.68
CA ILE A 102 1.82 12.63 -9.71
C ILE A 102 3.17 12.59 -10.42
N SER A 103 4.00 11.59 -10.14
CA SER A 103 5.30 11.38 -10.80
C SER A 103 5.16 11.29 -12.32
N SER A 104 4.16 10.53 -12.77
CA SER A 104 3.88 10.33 -14.20
C SER A 104 3.40 11.62 -14.87
N VAL A 105 2.57 12.43 -14.20
CA VAL A 105 2.14 13.75 -14.70
C VAL A 105 3.33 14.70 -14.83
N VAL A 106 4.18 14.78 -13.81
CA VAL A 106 5.38 15.63 -13.83
C VAL A 106 6.33 15.21 -14.97
N TYR A 107 6.53 13.90 -15.15
CA TYR A 107 7.32 13.37 -16.26
C TYR A 107 6.72 13.73 -17.64
N PHE A 108 5.40 13.65 -17.79
CA PHE A 108 4.74 14.03 -19.05
C PHE A 108 4.88 15.53 -19.36
N VAL A 109 4.80 16.40 -18.34
CA VAL A 109 5.09 17.83 -18.46
C VAL A 109 6.54 18.06 -18.87
N LEU A 110 7.49 17.30 -18.30
CA LEU A 110 8.90 17.36 -18.69
C LEU A 110 9.08 16.99 -20.16
N ARG A 111 8.46 15.90 -20.63
CA ARG A 111 8.51 15.45 -22.03
C ARG A 111 8.02 16.52 -23.00
N LYS A 112 6.94 17.22 -22.67
CA LYS A 112 6.40 18.32 -23.50
C LYS A 112 7.31 19.54 -23.58
N LYS A 113 8.20 19.75 -22.61
CA LYS A 113 9.14 20.88 -22.60
C LYS A 113 10.46 20.60 -23.33
N THR A 114 10.77 19.32 -23.57
CA THR A 114 11.98 18.88 -24.28
C THR A 114 11.75 18.66 -25.77
N ALA A 115 10.49 18.45 -26.20
CA ALA A 115 10.08 18.41 -27.61
C ALA A 115 9.85 19.82 -28.17
#